data_AF-A0A1I7RXE9-F1
#
_entry.id   AF-A0A1I7RXE9-F1
#
_cell.length_a   1.000
_cell.length_b   1.000
_cell.length_c   1.000
_cell.angle_alpha   90.00
_cell.angle_beta   90.00
_cell.angle_gamma   90.00
#
_symmetry.space_group_name_H-M   'P 1'
#
loop_
_entity.id
_entity.type
_entity.pdbx_description
1 polymer ?
#
loop_
_entity_poly.entity_id
_entity_poly.type
_entity_poly.pdbx_seq_one_letter_code
_entity_poly.pdbx_strand_id
1 'polypeptide(L)'
;MSRPYDLVLFGASGFTGEYVLETFVKSEYHKKHTLAIAGRNRSKLEKSLDKVANLTEQNLSHIPILIADASDYQSLVAVTSQTKVVITVVGPFYQNGEKLIEACLEGQSSYVDITGEPMFEEETKLKYGEQAKERGVFIINCCGFGSIPCDLGIQRLKKEFPGTLAYVEAVAQNNPGPHGYTFNHGTFDSVVLAMNGIVRNERKIKEIRRQIMPTKLAQTDHGPGKRCPVSKDQYTGNYLLPFPGTDPYCSELTQYYDAVENNKYPVKISTYCAVPSLFAVIGVVPRLMAVIGLAQFDRTRKFVLDNPELFTAGLLSKEGPTRQQVATSTITYYVYGTGWAEDEPQPSKQPTLKLNGRVDGPDLAYVATAGCLLSAAVTILEDKDMMPRTGGAYSPGWAFNNTRIWERLEKFGITFRTF
;
A
#
# COMPACT_ATOMS: atom_id res chain seq x y z
N MET A 1 -2.44 23.82 -20.72
CA MET A 1 -3.55 22.87 -20.94
C MET A 1 -4.48 22.96 -19.75
N SER A 2 -5.79 23.02 -19.95
CA SER A 2 -6.76 22.97 -18.85
C SER A 2 -6.79 21.55 -18.26
N ARG A 3 -6.67 21.42 -16.94
CA ARG A 3 -6.83 20.14 -16.22
C ARG A 3 -8.16 20.17 -15.48
N PRO A 4 -9.27 19.76 -16.12
CA PRO A 4 -10.61 19.84 -15.53
C PRO A 4 -10.79 18.91 -14.32
N TYR A 5 -9.96 17.87 -14.19
CA TYR A 5 -10.10 16.87 -13.14
C TYR A 5 -8.98 16.99 -12.11
N ASP A 6 -9.35 17.19 -10.85
CA ASP A 6 -8.41 17.07 -9.74
C ASP A 6 -7.96 15.61 -9.61
N LEU A 7 -8.92 14.68 -9.70
CA LEU A 7 -8.70 13.25 -9.54
C LEU A 7 -9.27 12.46 -10.73
N VAL A 8 -8.55 11.43 -11.15
CA VAL A 8 -9.11 10.34 -11.96
C VAL A 8 -8.93 9.01 -11.24
N LEU A 9 -10.02 8.25 -11.09
CA LEU A 9 -9.98 6.86 -10.64
C LEU A 9 -9.92 5.91 -11.83
N PHE A 10 -8.72 5.40 -12.13
CA PHE A 10 -8.51 4.37 -13.14
C PHE A 10 -8.73 2.97 -12.54
N GLY A 11 -9.67 2.23 -13.14
CA GLY A 11 -10.12 0.93 -12.61
C GLY A 11 -11.37 0.99 -11.73
N ALA A 12 -12.18 2.05 -11.87
CA ALA A 12 -13.39 2.26 -11.06
C ALA A 12 -14.44 1.12 -11.16
N SER A 13 -14.45 0.36 -12.27
CA SER A 13 -15.35 -0.78 -12.45
C SER A 13 -14.85 -2.10 -11.84
N GLY A 14 -13.70 -2.08 -11.17
CA GLY A 14 -13.14 -3.23 -10.45
C GLY A 14 -13.67 -3.31 -9.02
N PHE A 15 -13.50 -4.45 -8.35
CA PHE A 15 -14.01 -4.67 -7.00
C PHE A 15 -13.49 -3.61 -6.01
N THR A 16 -12.17 -3.39 -5.95
CA THR A 16 -11.57 -2.32 -5.12
C THR A 16 -11.95 -0.93 -5.62
N GLY A 17 -12.05 -0.73 -6.93
CA GLY A 17 -12.44 0.56 -7.54
C GLY A 17 -13.81 1.03 -7.11
N GLU A 18 -14.79 0.13 -6.97
CA GLU A 18 -16.12 0.46 -6.47
C GLU A 18 -16.08 0.97 -5.02
N TYR A 19 -15.24 0.38 -4.15
CA TYR A 19 -15.05 0.89 -2.79
C TYR A 19 -14.35 2.24 -2.77
N VAL A 20 -13.36 2.47 -3.65
CA VAL A 20 -12.71 3.79 -3.74
C VAL A 20 -13.71 4.87 -4.18
N LEU A 21 -14.54 4.56 -5.19
CA LEU A 21 -15.58 5.46 -5.68
C LEU A 21 -16.62 5.75 -4.59
N GLU A 22 -17.12 4.71 -3.92
CA GLU A 22 -18.08 4.86 -2.82
C GLU A 22 -17.51 5.67 -1.65
N THR A 23 -16.28 5.38 -1.22
CA THR A 23 -15.61 6.11 -0.14
C THR A 23 -15.39 7.57 -0.53
N PHE A 24 -15.05 7.87 -1.78
CA PHE A 24 -14.92 9.25 -2.25
C PHE A 24 -16.26 9.99 -2.16
N VAL A 25 -17.34 9.40 -2.71
CA VAL A 25 -18.69 9.98 -2.74
C VAL A 25 -19.26 10.21 -1.34
N LYS A 26 -18.95 9.33 -0.38
CA LYS A 26 -19.35 9.48 1.04
C LYS A 26 -18.51 10.52 1.79
N SER A 27 -17.32 10.85 1.29
CA SER A 27 -16.41 11.78 1.96
C SER A 27 -16.71 13.24 1.64
N GLU A 28 -16.16 14.15 2.45
CA GLU A 28 -16.20 15.59 2.16
C GLU A 28 -15.47 15.98 0.86
N TYR A 29 -14.57 15.13 0.36
CA TYR A 29 -13.79 15.40 -0.84
C TYR A 29 -14.65 15.47 -2.10
N HIS A 30 -15.79 14.77 -2.13
CA HIS A 30 -16.73 14.83 -3.24
C HIS A 30 -17.25 16.25 -3.52
N LYS A 31 -17.33 17.08 -2.47
CA LYS A 31 -17.77 18.49 -2.58
C LYS A 31 -16.64 19.46 -2.92
N LYS A 32 -15.38 19.03 -2.78
CA LYS A 32 -14.19 19.90 -2.89
C LYS A 32 -13.38 19.68 -4.16
N HIS A 33 -13.37 18.44 -4.66
CA HIS A 33 -12.48 18.01 -5.74
C HIS A 33 -13.28 17.42 -6.90
N THR A 34 -12.90 17.73 -8.13
CA THR A 34 -13.52 17.14 -9.32
C THR A 34 -12.96 15.74 -9.59
N LEU A 35 -13.84 14.75 -9.67
CA LEU A 35 -13.49 13.36 -10.00
C LEU A 35 -14.02 12.99 -11.39
N ALA A 36 -13.20 12.29 -12.17
CA ALA A 36 -13.67 11.46 -13.27
C ALA A 36 -13.29 9.99 -13.04
N ILE A 37 -14.05 9.06 -13.62
CA ILE A 37 -13.72 7.63 -13.59
C ILE A 37 -13.21 7.17 -14.94
N ALA A 38 -12.24 6.26 -14.93
CA ALA A 38 -11.60 5.79 -16.14
C ALA A 38 -11.49 4.26 -16.20
N GLY A 39 -11.63 3.73 -17.41
CA GLY A 39 -11.46 2.31 -17.70
C GLY A 39 -11.87 1.94 -19.12
N ARG A 40 -11.59 0.69 -19.51
CA ARG A 40 -11.76 0.23 -20.91
C ARG A 40 -13.20 -0.02 -21.34
N ASN A 41 -14.13 -0.19 -20.40
CA ASN A 41 -15.52 -0.58 -20.70
C ASN A 41 -16.51 0.42 -20.12
N ARG A 42 -17.08 1.25 -21.00
CA ARG A 42 -18.08 2.27 -20.66
C ARG A 42 -19.26 1.71 -19.87
N SER A 43 -19.88 0.63 -20.37
CA SER A 43 -21.06 0.04 -19.72
C SER A 43 -20.78 -0.47 -18.31
N LYS A 44 -19.57 -1.00 -18.05
CA LYS A 44 -19.18 -1.40 -16.69
C LYS A 44 -18.99 -0.20 -15.76
N LEU A 45 -18.41 0.90 -16.27
CA LEU A 45 -18.24 2.14 -15.51
C LEU A 45 -19.59 2.77 -15.15
N GLU A 46 -20.53 2.81 -16.09
CA GLU A 46 -21.91 3.27 -15.87
C GLU A 46 -22.60 2.43 -14.78
N LYS A 47 -22.50 1.10 -14.87
CA LYS A 47 -23.05 0.20 -13.83
C LYS A 47 -22.45 0.44 -12.45
N SER A 48 -21.14 0.70 -12.37
CA SER A 48 -20.50 1.00 -11.07
C SER A 48 -20.95 2.36 -10.52
N LEU A 49 -21.16 3.37 -11.39
CA LEU A 49 -21.78 4.64 -10.97
C LEU A 49 -23.20 4.43 -10.45
N ASP A 50 -24.04 3.70 -11.18
CA ASP A 50 -25.43 3.41 -10.77
C ASP A 50 -25.46 2.67 -9.43
N LYS A 51 -24.58 1.67 -9.27
CA LYS A 51 -24.46 0.90 -8.04
C LYS A 51 -24.07 1.80 -6.85
N VAL A 52 -23.05 2.64 -7.02
CA VAL A 52 -22.61 3.55 -5.94
C VAL A 52 -23.65 4.64 -5.69
N ALA A 53 -24.29 5.18 -6.72
CA ALA A 53 -25.38 6.15 -6.60
C ALA A 53 -26.52 5.59 -5.74
N ASN A 54 -26.95 4.35 -6.00
CA ASN A 54 -27.96 3.66 -5.20
C ASN A 54 -27.50 3.39 -3.76
N LEU A 55 -26.24 2.97 -3.56
CA LEU A 55 -25.69 2.68 -2.22
C LEU A 55 -25.49 3.94 -1.36
N THR A 56 -25.30 5.10 -1.98
CA THR A 56 -25.00 6.36 -1.31
C THR A 56 -26.19 7.31 -1.29
N GLU A 57 -27.27 6.98 -2.01
CA GLU A 57 -28.43 7.84 -2.25
C GLU A 57 -28.04 9.21 -2.85
N GLN A 58 -27.02 9.22 -3.71
CA GLN A 58 -26.50 10.43 -4.36
C GLN A 58 -26.59 10.34 -5.89
N ASN A 59 -26.82 11.48 -6.54
CA ASN A 59 -26.84 11.56 -8.01
C ASN A 59 -25.41 11.70 -8.56
N LEU A 60 -24.91 10.64 -9.21
CA LEU A 60 -23.57 10.57 -9.77
C LEU A 60 -23.51 10.73 -11.30
N SER A 61 -24.63 11.10 -11.96
CA SER A 61 -24.66 11.23 -13.43
C SER A 61 -23.77 12.35 -13.97
N HIS A 62 -23.35 13.27 -13.10
CA HIS A 62 -22.43 14.35 -13.41
C HIS A 62 -20.96 13.92 -13.43
N ILE A 63 -20.61 12.74 -12.89
CA ILE A 63 -19.23 12.23 -12.85
C ILE A 63 -18.82 11.80 -14.27
N PRO A 64 -17.79 12.42 -14.88
CA PRO A 64 -17.39 12.08 -16.24
C PRO A 64 -16.77 10.68 -16.33
N ILE A 65 -17.06 10.01 -17.46
CA ILE A 65 -16.49 8.70 -17.81
C ILE A 65 -15.48 8.86 -18.93
N LEU A 66 -14.23 8.55 -18.63
CA LEU A 66 -13.12 8.55 -19.58
C LEU A 66 -12.80 7.11 -20.01
N ILE A 67 -12.68 6.89 -21.32
CA ILE A 67 -12.34 5.57 -21.84
C ILE A 67 -10.83 5.49 -22.02
N ALA A 68 -10.21 4.56 -21.31
CA ALA A 68 -8.78 4.28 -21.40
C ALA A 68 -8.50 2.80 -21.15
N ASP A 69 -7.58 2.24 -21.93
CA ASP A 69 -7.09 0.87 -21.79
C ASP A 69 -5.62 0.89 -21.39
N ALA A 70 -5.24 0.07 -20.39
CA ALA A 70 -3.86 -0.01 -19.90
C ALA A 70 -2.87 -0.45 -21.00
N SER A 71 -3.35 -1.12 -22.06
CA SER A 71 -2.55 -1.52 -23.20
C SER A 71 -2.38 -0.42 -24.26
N ASP A 72 -3.26 0.58 -24.29
CA ASP A 72 -3.28 1.69 -25.27
C ASP A 72 -2.72 2.98 -24.65
N TYR A 73 -1.46 3.25 -24.95
CA TYR A 73 -0.73 4.42 -24.43
C TYR A 73 -1.41 5.76 -24.75
N GLN A 74 -1.95 5.93 -25.96
CA GLN A 74 -2.56 7.20 -26.36
C GLN A 74 -3.84 7.48 -25.58
N SER A 75 -4.60 6.43 -25.26
CA SER A 75 -5.77 6.55 -24.38
C SER A 75 -5.39 6.98 -22.95
N LEU A 76 -4.23 6.51 -22.45
CA LEU A 76 -3.72 6.89 -21.13
C LEU A 76 -3.23 8.34 -21.12
N VAL A 77 -2.53 8.79 -22.17
CA VAL A 77 -2.11 10.19 -22.33
C VAL A 77 -3.32 11.13 -22.38
N ALA A 78 -4.39 10.74 -23.09
CA ALA A 78 -5.62 11.52 -23.15
C ALA A 78 -6.26 11.72 -21.76
N VAL A 79 -6.19 10.72 -20.88
CA VAL A 79 -6.69 10.82 -19.49
C VAL A 79 -5.75 11.66 -18.62
N THR A 80 -4.46 11.35 -18.65
CA THR A 80 -3.45 11.95 -17.76
C THR A 80 -3.21 13.43 -18.06
N SER A 81 -3.34 13.87 -19.32
CA SER A 81 -3.21 15.30 -19.69
C SER A 81 -4.33 16.19 -19.15
N GLN A 82 -5.48 15.61 -18.77
CA GLN A 82 -6.65 16.32 -18.23
C GLN A 82 -6.72 16.30 -16.70
N THR A 83 -5.74 15.70 -16.03
CA THR A 83 -5.82 15.33 -14.62
C THR A 83 -4.69 15.95 -13.80
N LYS A 84 -4.89 16.15 -12.50
CA LYS A 84 -3.81 16.51 -11.56
C LYS A 84 -3.21 15.27 -10.90
N VAL A 85 -4.04 14.38 -10.34
CA VAL A 85 -3.62 13.12 -9.73
C VAL A 85 -4.43 11.95 -10.28
N VAL A 86 -3.75 10.91 -10.78
CA VAL A 86 -4.35 9.64 -11.18
C VAL A 86 -4.23 8.65 -10.02
N ILE A 87 -5.38 8.13 -9.58
CA ILE A 87 -5.51 7.03 -8.64
C ILE A 87 -5.73 5.76 -9.47
N THR A 88 -4.87 4.76 -9.36
CA THR A 88 -5.06 3.49 -10.05
C THR A 88 -5.22 2.32 -9.09
N VAL A 89 -6.20 1.48 -9.40
CA VAL A 89 -6.41 0.16 -8.79
C VAL A 89 -6.37 -0.96 -9.83
N VAL A 90 -5.75 -0.69 -10.98
CA VAL A 90 -5.61 -1.65 -12.09
C VAL A 90 -4.32 -2.45 -11.92
N GLY A 91 -4.41 -3.52 -11.13
CA GLY A 91 -3.39 -4.56 -11.05
C GLY A 91 -3.57 -5.66 -12.11
N PRO A 92 -2.60 -6.59 -12.25
CA PRO A 92 -1.26 -6.57 -11.66
C PRO A 92 -0.42 -5.41 -12.18
N PHE A 93 0.35 -4.74 -11.32
CA PHE A 93 0.98 -3.45 -11.64
C PHE A 93 2.23 -3.60 -12.51
N TYR A 94 2.98 -4.68 -12.34
CA TYR A 94 4.10 -5.04 -13.21
C TYR A 94 3.68 -5.15 -14.69
N GLN A 95 2.40 -5.49 -14.96
CA GLN A 95 1.88 -5.60 -16.33
C GLN A 95 1.20 -4.33 -16.82
N ASN A 96 0.46 -3.64 -15.95
CA ASN A 96 -0.45 -2.55 -16.35
C ASN A 96 -0.02 -1.16 -15.88
N GLY A 97 0.93 -1.09 -14.94
CA GLY A 97 1.31 0.15 -14.25
C GLY A 97 2.31 1.01 -15.02
N GLU A 98 3.28 0.40 -15.71
CA GLU A 98 4.41 1.11 -16.32
C GLU A 98 3.95 2.13 -17.39
N LYS A 99 3.12 1.70 -18.35
CA LYS A 99 2.57 2.60 -19.39
C LYS A 99 1.77 3.77 -18.82
N LEU A 100 1.06 3.55 -17.71
CA LEU A 100 0.31 4.61 -17.06
C LEU A 100 1.25 5.61 -16.36
N ILE A 101 2.36 5.15 -15.78
CA ILE A 101 3.39 6.04 -15.22
C ILE A 101 4.01 6.89 -16.34
N GLU A 102 4.40 6.28 -17.46
CA GLU A 102 4.93 7.00 -18.64
C GLU A 102 3.92 8.05 -19.14
N ALA A 103 2.64 7.69 -19.24
CA ALA A 103 1.59 8.62 -19.63
C ALA A 103 1.40 9.74 -18.58
N CYS A 104 1.50 9.44 -17.28
CA CYS A 104 1.45 10.46 -16.23
C CYS A 104 2.61 11.46 -16.34
N LEU A 105 3.82 11.01 -16.68
CA LEU A 105 4.96 11.89 -16.92
C LEU A 105 4.72 12.78 -18.16
N GLU A 106 4.19 12.22 -19.25
CA GLU A 106 3.85 12.98 -20.45
C GLU A 106 2.76 14.03 -20.18
N GLY A 107 1.64 13.60 -19.58
CA GLY A 107 0.53 14.45 -19.18
C GLY A 107 0.81 15.33 -17.96
N GLN A 108 2.01 15.22 -17.37
CA GLN A 108 2.43 15.90 -16.14
C GLN A 108 1.44 15.70 -14.96
N SER A 109 0.80 14.53 -14.87
CA SER A 109 -0.03 14.12 -13.73
C SER A 109 0.80 13.44 -12.65
N SER A 110 0.41 13.62 -11.39
CA SER A 110 0.90 12.76 -10.31
C SER A 110 0.14 11.43 -10.29
N TYR A 111 0.73 10.41 -9.69
CA TYR A 111 0.29 9.02 -9.73
C TYR A 111 0.28 8.44 -8.31
N VAL A 112 -0.80 7.75 -7.96
CA VAL A 112 -0.87 6.91 -6.75
C VAL A 112 -1.48 5.55 -7.06
N ASP A 113 -0.95 4.50 -6.42
CA ASP A 113 -1.45 3.14 -6.57
C ASP A 113 -1.56 2.37 -5.24
N ILE A 114 -1.98 1.10 -5.33
CA ILE A 114 -2.02 0.16 -4.20
C ILE A 114 -1.12 -1.05 -4.44
N THR A 115 -0.01 -0.87 -5.15
CA THR A 115 0.85 -1.99 -5.52
C THR A 115 1.39 -2.71 -4.29
N GLY A 116 1.31 -4.03 -4.33
CA GLY A 116 1.94 -4.95 -3.39
C GLY A 116 3.09 -5.73 -4.04
N GLU A 117 3.69 -5.17 -5.09
CA GLU A 117 4.70 -5.80 -5.93
C GLU A 117 6.05 -5.06 -5.79
N PRO A 118 6.96 -5.50 -4.91
CA PRO A 118 8.18 -4.73 -4.57
C PRO A 118 9.10 -4.46 -5.75
N MET A 119 9.16 -5.39 -6.71
CA MET A 119 9.96 -5.20 -7.92
C MET A 119 9.45 -4.06 -8.78
N PHE A 120 8.13 -3.91 -8.91
CA PHE A 120 7.53 -2.83 -9.68
C PHE A 120 7.76 -1.47 -9.01
N GLU A 121 7.64 -1.40 -7.68
CA GLU A 121 7.96 -0.21 -6.89
C GLU A 121 9.42 0.24 -7.10
N GLU A 122 10.38 -0.66 -6.88
CA GLU A 122 11.81 -0.32 -7.01
C GLU A 122 12.21 0.02 -8.46
N GLU A 123 11.67 -0.69 -9.46
CA GLU A 123 11.89 -0.35 -10.88
C GLU A 123 11.31 1.02 -11.24
N THR A 124 10.12 1.33 -10.72
CA THR A 124 9.48 2.63 -10.93
C THR A 124 10.38 3.75 -10.41
N LYS A 125 10.92 3.59 -9.21
CA LYS A 125 11.88 4.54 -8.63
C LYS A 125 13.12 4.71 -9.51
N LEU A 126 13.71 3.61 -9.97
CA LEU A 126 14.93 3.62 -10.77
C LEU A 126 14.73 4.28 -12.13
N LYS A 127 13.65 3.94 -12.85
CA LYS A 127 13.42 4.40 -14.23
C LYS A 127 12.84 5.81 -14.30
N TYR A 128 11.91 6.13 -13.40
CA TYR A 128 11.04 7.31 -13.54
C TYR A 128 11.27 8.37 -12.46
N GLY A 129 12.04 8.07 -11.41
CA GLY A 129 12.26 8.97 -10.27
C GLY A 129 12.80 10.34 -10.67
N GLU A 130 13.85 10.40 -11.49
CA GLU A 130 14.44 11.68 -11.93
C GLU A 130 13.53 12.42 -12.92
N GLN A 131 12.88 11.72 -13.85
CA GLN A 131 11.95 12.37 -14.78
C GLN A 131 10.75 12.98 -14.04
N ALA A 132 10.22 12.30 -13.01
CA ALA A 132 9.17 12.82 -12.16
C ALA A 132 9.63 14.08 -11.39
N LYS A 133 10.88 14.09 -10.94
CA LYS A 133 11.53 15.22 -10.27
C LYS A 133 11.64 16.44 -11.18
N GLU A 134 12.17 16.26 -12.38
CA GLU A 134 12.31 17.30 -13.41
C GLU A 134 10.95 17.92 -13.78
N ARG A 135 9.90 17.09 -13.82
CA ARG A 135 8.53 17.51 -14.19
C ARG A 135 7.71 18.03 -13.01
N GLY A 136 8.22 17.94 -11.77
CA GLY A 136 7.51 18.40 -10.58
C GLY A 136 6.23 17.62 -10.26
N VAL A 137 6.16 16.34 -10.67
CA VAL A 137 5.05 15.42 -10.43
C VAL A 137 5.46 14.32 -9.45
N PHE A 138 4.50 13.78 -8.72
CA PHE A 138 4.76 12.73 -7.73
C PHE A 138 4.29 11.37 -8.22
N ILE A 139 5.10 10.35 -8.01
CA ILE A 139 4.73 8.94 -8.20
C ILE A 139 4.84 8.28 -6.83
N ILE A 140 3.71 8.00 -6.20
CA ILE A 140 3.68 7.40 -4.86
C ILE A 140 3.04 6.02 -4.94
N ASN A 141 3.88 4.99 -4.92
CA ASN A 141 3.44 3.61 -4.91
C ASN A 141 2.98 3.21 -3.49
N CYS A 142 2.27 2.09 -3.38
CA CYS A 142 1.94 1.45 -2.09
C CYS A 142 1.02 2.28 -1.19
N CYS A 143 0.12 3.09 -1.76
CA CYS A 143 -0.83 3.93 -1.04
C CYS A 143 -2.09 3.17 -0.57
N GLY A 144 -1.99 1.85 -0.37
CA GLY A 144 -3.05 1.03 0.22
C GLY A 144 -2.83 0.80 1.71
N PHE A 145 -3.81 0.16 2.37
CA PHE A 145 -3.67 -0.17 3.79
C PHE A 145 -2.58 -1.22 4.05
N GLY A 146 -2.17 -1.97 3.01
CA GLY A 146 -1.01 -2.87 3.11
C GLY A 146 0.20 -2.17 3.71
N SER A 147 0.52 -0.98 3.20
CA SER A 147 1.82 -0.33 3.46
C SER A 147 1.75 1.03 4.16
N ILE A 148 0.72 1.87 3.93
CA ILE A 148 0.60 3.19 4.58
C ILE A 148 0.64 3.10 6.12
N PRO A 149 -0.16 2.25 6.79
CA PRO A 149 -0.17 2.12 8.24
C PRO A 149 1.18 1.68 8.82
N CYS A 150 1.88 0.79 8.12
CA CYS A 150 3.20 0.32 8.53
C CYS A 150 4.23 1.46 8.40
N ASP A 151 4.35 2.04 7.20
CA ASP A 151 5.38 3.02 6.87
C ASP A 151 5.18 4.34 7.65
N LEU A 152 3.97 4.93 7.59
CA LEU A 152 3.66 6.14 8.36
C LEU A 152 3.59 5.86 9.86
N GLY A 153 3.14 4.67 10.28
CA GLY A 153 3.10 4.29 11.70
C GLY A 153 4.49 4.25 12.32
N ILE A 154 5.49 3.75 11.59
CA ILE A 154 6.90 3.81 12.00
C ILE A 154 7.37 5.26 12.12
N GLN A 155 7.03 6.13 11.16
CA GLN A 155 7.40 7.54 11.21
C GLN A 155 6.76 8.28 12.39
N ARG A 156 5.49 7.99 12.68
CA ARG A 156 4.78 8.57 13.81
C ARG A 156 5.37 8.09 15.13
N LEU A 157 5.65 6.79 15.25
CA LEU A 157 6.32 6.23 16.42
C LEU A 157 7.71 6.85 16.63
N LYS A 158 8.49 7.04 15.54
CA LYS A 158 9.81 7.69 15.59
C LYS A 158 9.73 9.13 16.10
N LYS A 159 8.67 9.86 15.78
CA LYS A 159 8.43 11.24 16.28
C LYS A 159 8.03 11.28 17.76
N GLU A 160 7.35 10.25 18.25
CA GLU A 160 6.87 10.16 19.64
C GLU A 160 7.85 9.41 20.57
N PHE A 161 8.89 8.79 20.03
CA PHE A 161 9.86 8.00 20.80
C PHE A 161 10.71 8.92 21.71
N PRO A 162 10.80 8.64 23.03
CA PRO A 162 11.58 9.47 23.95
C PRO A 162 13.07 9.12 23.90
N GLY A 163 13.71 9.46 22.77
CA GLY A 163 15.11 9.21 22.45
C GLY A 163 15.28 8.73 21.01
N THR A 164 16.28 7.89 20.75
CA THR A 164 16.55 7.36 19.41
C THR A 164 15.96 5.98 19.19
N LEU A 165 15.01 5.87 18.27
CA LEU A 165 14.46 4.59 17.82
C LEU A 165 15.49 3.78 17.01
N ALA A 166 15.77 2.54 17.43
CA ALA A 166 16.79 1.69 16.80
C ALA A 166 16.17 0.67 15.83
N TYR A 167 15.12 -0.03 16.26
CA TYR A 167 14.43 -1.00 15.43
C TYR A 167 12.94 -1.13 15.78
N VAL A 168 12.17 -1.65 14.82
CA VAL A 168 10.73 -1.86 14.92
C VAL A 168 10.35 -3.26 14.46
N GLU A 169 9.43 -3.89 15.20
CA GLU A 169 8.62 -5.00 14.71
C GLU A 169 7.21 -4.50 14.37
N ALA A 170 6.82 -4.60 13.10
CA ALA A 170 5.47 -4.27 12.65
C ALA A 170 4.65 -5.55 12.49
N VAL A 171 3.44 -5.58 13.05
CA VAL A 171 2.57 -6.77 13.06
C VAL A 171 1.19 -6.43 12.51
N ALA A 172 0.84 -7.01 11.37
CA ALA A 172 -0.50 -6.93 10.80
C ALA A 172 -1.42 -7.99 11.41
N GLN A 173 -2.57 -7.58 11.96
CA GLN A 173 -3.59 -8.46 12.52
C GLN A 173 -4.94 -8.18 11.88
N ASN A 174 -5.43 -9.13 11.08
CA ASN A 174 -6.81 -9.11 10.61
C ASN A 174 -7.75 -9.56 11.73
N ASN A 175 -8.86 -8.86 11.92
CA ASN A 175 -9.90 -9.18 12.89
C ASN A 175 -11.22 -9.44 12.14
N PRO A 176 -11.46 -10.67 11.64
CA PRO A 176 -12.71 -11.01 10.98
C PRO A 176 -13.91 -10.82 11.90
N GLY A 177 -15.01 -10.30 11.34
CA GLY A 177 -16.29 -10.25 12.04
C GLY A 177 -16.94 -11.64 12.21
N PRO A 178 -18.15 -11.70 12.79
CA PRO A 178 -18.90 -12.96 13.01
C PRO A 178 -19.17 -13.77 11.73
N HIS A 179 -19.12 -13.13 10.57
CA HIS A 179 -19.34 -13.74 9.25
C HIS A 179 -18.05 -14.21 8.58
N GLY A 180 -16.92 -14.16 9.28
CA GLY A 180 -15.60 -14.42 8.73
C GLY A 180 -15.17 -13.33 7.74
N TYR A 181 -14.13 -13.64 6.96
CA TYR A 181 -13.61 -12.75 5.93
C TYR A 181 -12.97 -13.57 4.81
N THR A 182 -13.07 -13.06 3.58
CA THR A 182 -12.41 -13.61 2.38
C THR A 182 -11.89 -12.44 1.56
N PHE A 183 -10.89 -12.64 0.71
CA PHE A 183 -10.47 -11.61 -0.25
C PHE A 183 -10.87 -11.97 -1.68
N ASN A 184 -10.96 -10.95 -2.51
CA ASN A 184 -11.28 -11.08 -3.92
C ASN A 184 -10.08 -11.63 -4.69
N HIS A 185 -10.35 -12.32 -5.80
CA HIS A 185 -9.33 -12.89 -6.69
C HIS A 185 -8.22 -11.89 -7.10
N GLY A 186 -8.52 -10.60 -7.26
CA GLY A 186 -7.48 -9.60 -7.57
C GLY A 186 -6.39 -9.49 -6.50
N THR A 187 -6.73 -9.72 -5.23
CA THR A 187 -5.75 -9.81 -4.13
C THR A 187 -4.91 -11.07 -4.25
N PHE A 188 -5.52 -12.21 -4.63
CA PHE A 188 -4.79 -13.45 -4.84
C PHE A 188 -3.79 -13.36 -5.98
N ASP A 189 -4.22 -12.84 -7.14
CA ASP A 189 -3.37 -12.66 -8.31
C ASP A 189 -2.15 -11.80 -7.95
N SER A 190 -2.37 -10.72 -7.20
CA SER A 190 -1.31 -9.84 -6.72
C SER A 190 -0.32 -10.58 -5.81
N VAL A 191 -0.80 -11.37 -4.84
CA VAL A 191 0.07 -12.17 -3.96
C VAL A 191 0.87 -13.20 -4.74
N VAL A 192 0.23 -13.94 -5.64
CA VAL A 192 0.88 -14.98 -6.45
C VAL A 192 1.95 -14.39 -7.36
N LEU A 193 1.65 -13.27 -8.01
CA LEU A 193 2.58 -12.61 -8.94
C LEU A 193 3.70 -11.89 -8.20
N ALA A 194 3.44 -11.22 -7.08
CA ALA A 194 4.47 -10.61 -6.25
C ALA A 194 5.46 -11.67 -5.74
N MET A 195 4.97 -12.79 -5.20
CA MET A 195 5.82 -13.88 -4.73
C MET A 195 6.61 -14.53 -5.87
N ASN A 196 5.98 -14.75 -7.03
CA ASN A 196 6.69 -15.26 -8.21
C ASN A 196 7.79 -14.28 -8.67
N GLY A 197 7.50 -12.99 -8.69
CA GLY A 197 8.42 -11.92 -9.03
C GLY A 197 9.63 -11.89 -8.11
N ILE A 198 9.41 -11.94 -6.79
CA ILE A 198 10.48 -11.93 -5.78
C ILE A 198 11.40 -13.15 -5.96
N VAL A 199 10.83 -14.36 -6.06
CA VAL A 199 11.62 -15.60 -6.17
C VAL A 199 12.44 -15.65 -7.47
N ARG A 200 11.84 -15.28 -8.60
CA ARG A 200 12.54 -15.33 -9.90
C ARG A 200 13.54 -14.20 -10.09
N ASN A 201 13.33 -13.05 -9.47
CA ASN A 201 14.10 -11.83 -9.73
C ASN A 201 14.90 -11.32 -8.51
N GLU A 202 15.15 -12.16 -7.51
CA GLU A 202 15.85 -11.76 -6.27
C GLU A 202 17.16 -10.99 -6.53
N ARG A 203 17.97 -11.47 -7.49
CA ARG A 203 19.23 -10.81 -7.87
C ARG A 203 19.00 -9.42 -8.46
N LYS A 204 18.03 -9.32 -9.37
CA LYS A 204 17.67 -8.06 -10.04
C LYS A 204 17.11 -7.04 -9.04
N ILE A 205 16.25 -7.46 -8.11
CA ILE A 205 15.76 -6.62 -7.00
C ILE A 205 16.94 -6.10 -6.18
N LYS A 206 17.89 -6.96 -5.78
CA LYS A 206 19.10 -6.54 -5.06
C LYS A 206 19.97 -5.55 -5.86
N GLU A 207 20.08 -5.73 -7.18
CA GLU A 207 20.82 -4.83 -8.08
C GLU A 207 20.14 -3.46 -8.22
N ILE A 208 18.83 -3.43 -8.43
CA ILE A 208 18.04 -2.20 -8.48
C ILE A 208 18.15 -1.48 -7.14
N ARG A 209 17.97 -2.19 -6.02
CA ARG A 209 18.07 -1.63 -4.68
C ARG A 209 19.39 -0.90 -4.45
N ARG A 210 20.51 -1.50 -4.86
CA ARG A 210 21.84 -0.86 -4.76
C ARG A 210 21.96 0.42 -5.59
N GLN A 211 21.22 0.54 -6.69
CA GLN A 211 21.21 1.73 -7.53
C GLN A 211 20.33 2.85 -6.96
N ILE A 212 19.16 2.50 -6.41
CA ILE A 212 18.25 3.50 -5.81
C ILE A 212 18.64 3.89 -4.39
N MET A 213 19.37 3.02 -3.68
CA MET A 213 19.89 3.24 -2.33
C MET A 213 21.42 3.00 -2.26
N PRO A 214 22.23 3.80 -2.97
CA PRO A 214 23.68 3.59 -3.07
C PRO A 214 24.44 3.84 -1.77
N THR A 215 23.92 4.72 -0.89
CA THR A 215 24.58 5.07 0.36
C THR A 215 24.40 3.96 1.40
N LYS A 216 25.51 3.43 1.92
CA LYS A 216 25.45 2.49 3.04
C LYS A 216 25.10 3.24 4.32
N LEU A 217 23.92 2.96 4.87
CA LEU A 217 23.46 3.60 6.10
C LEU A 217 24.12 2.97 7.34
N ALA A 218 24.33 3.79 8.38
CA ALA A 218 24.72 3.30 9.69
C ALA A 218 23.57 2.47 10.28
N GLN A 219 23.86 1.26 10.76
CA GLN A 219 22.87 0.41 11.41
C GLN A 219 23.42 -0.12 12.72
N THR A 220 22.51 -0.47 13.62
CA THR A 220 22.86 -1.14 14.86
C THR A 220 23.06 -2.63 14.61
N ASP A 221 24.00 -3.22 15.33
CA ASP A 221 24.18 -4.68 15.35
C ASP A 221 23.03 -5.38 16.10
N HIS A 222 22.31 -4.62 16.93
CA HIS A 222 21.12 -5.08 17.63
C HIS A 222 19.93 -5.08 16.66
N GLY A 223 18.95 -5.92 16.95
CA GLY A 223 17.73 -5.96 16.17
C GLY A 223 16.64 -6.66 16.97
N PRO A 224 15.44 -6.77 16.39
CA PRO A 224 14.35 -7.50 17.03
C PRO A 224 14.65 -9.00 17.25
N GLY A 225 15.79 -9.48 16.73
CA GLY A 225 16.22 -10.87 16.78
C GLY A 225 15.53 -11.70 15.71
N LYS A 226 16.12 -12.84 15.35
CA LYS A 226 15.40 -13.84 14.56
C LYS A 226 14.40 -14.53 15.50
N ARG A 227 13.13 -14.17 15.42
CA ARG A 227 12.06 -14.92 16.09
C ARG A 227 12.12 -16.39 15.66
N CYS A 228 11.80 -17.30 16.58
CA CYS A 228 11.46 -18.66 16.19
C CYS A 228 10.34 -18.59 15.13
N PRO A 229 10.34 -19.43 14.08
CA PRO A 229 9.42 -19.29 12.94
C PRO A 229 7.94 -19.19 13.32
N VAL A 230 7.59 -19.69 14.51
CA VAL A 230 6.31 -19.48 15.16
C VAL A 230 6.59 -19.02 16.59
N SER A 231 6.24 -17.78 16.91
CA SER A 231 6.38 -17.20 18.25
C SER A 231 5.07 -16.57 18.68
N LYS A 232 4.73 -16.71 19.96
CA LYS A 232 3.53 -16.07 20.51
C LYS A 232 3.85 -14.63 20.84
N ASP A 233 3.03 -13.71 20.33
CA ASP A 233 3.13 -12.30 20.63
C ASP A 233 2.43 -11.96 21.94
N GLN A 234 3.10 -11.16 22.75
CA GLN A 234 2.64 -10.84 24.11
C GLN A 234 1.46 -9.86 24.12
N TYR A 235 1.33 -9.00 23.11
CA TYR A 235 0.29 -7.98 23.06
C TYR A 235 -0.99 -8.48 22.42
N THR A 236 -0.85 -9.23 21.32
CA THR A 236 -2.00 -9.78 20.60
C THR A 236 -2.46 -11.13 21.13
N GLY A 237 -1.59 -11.87 21.85
CA GLY A 237 -1.82 -13.26 22.22
C GLY A 237 -1.78 -14.25 21.03
N ASN A 238 -1.54 -13.75 19.82
CA ASN A 238 -1.53 -14.50 18.57
C ASN A 238 -0.13 -15.04 18.26
N TYR A 239 -0.04 -15.92 17.27
CA TYR A 239 1.24 -16.39 16.74
C TYR A 239 1.69 -15.49 15.60
N LEU A 240 2.99 -15.18 15.54
CA LEU A 240 3.55 -14.37 14.46
C LEU A 240 4.21 -15.24 13.40
N LEU A 241 3.93 -14.92 12.15
CA LEU A 241 4.61 -15.45 10.97
C LEU A 241 5.31 -14.31 10.23
N PRO A 242 6.53 -14.50 9.69
CA PRO A 242 7.17 -13.51 8.83
C PRO A 242 6.26 -13.14 7.66
N PHE A 243 6.12 -11.84 7.39
CA PHE A 243 5.31 -11.32 6.30
C PHE A 243 6.22 -10.69 5.23
N PRO A 244 6.57 -11.42 4.15
CA PRO A 244 7.45 -10.94 3.09
C PRO A 244 6.71 -10.04 2.07
N GLY A 245 5.84 -9.16 2.56
CA GLY A 245 5.07 -8.22 1.75
C GLY A 245 5.91 -7.04 1.24
N THR A 246 5.25 -6.00 0.76
CA THR A 246 5.89 -4.78 0.25
C THR A 246 6.30 -3.81 1.36
N ASP A 247 5.65 -3.91 2.52
CA ASP A 247 5.87 -3.02 3.66
C ASP A 247 7.34 -2.85 4.08
N PRO A 248 8.17 -3.90 4.18
CA PRO A 248 9.58 -3.70 4.50
C PRO A 248 10.33 -2.94 3.39
N TYR A 249 10.00 -3.15 2.11
CA TYR A 249 10.64 -2.47 0.98
C TYR A 249 10.31 -0.96 0.98
N CYS A 250 9.02 -0.66 1.09
CA CYS A 250 8.49 0.69 1.19
C CYS A 250 9.07 1.45 2.38
N SER A 251 9.10 0.81 3.55
CA SER A 251 9.59 1.44 4.77
C SER A 251 11.12 1.56 4.80
N GLU A 252 11.87 0.61 4.22
CA GLU A 252 13.32 0.73 4.01
C GLU A 252 13.66 1.94 3.13
N LEU A 253 12.90 2.16 2.05
CA LEU A 253 13.07 3.32 1.18
C LEU A 253 12.80 4.63 1.93
N THR A 254 11.76 4.66 2.77
CA THR A 254 11.50 5.80 3.66
C THR A 254 12.69 6.07 4.59
N GLN A 255 13.22 5.04 5.27
CA GLN A 255 14.36 5.21 6.17
C GLN A 255 15.61 5.70 5.43
N TYR A 256 15.82 5.23 4.19
CA TYR A 256 16.93 5.68 3.37
C TYR A 256 16.85 7.17 3.06
N TYR A 257 15.70 7.66 2.60
CA TYR A 257 15.53 9.09 2.35
C TYR A 257 15.71 9.94 3.61
N ASP A 258 15.11 9.52 4.72
CA ASP A 258 15.22 10.22 6.00
C ASP A 258 16.68 10.27 6.50
N ALA A 259 17.46 9.24 6.23
CA ALA A 259 18.88 9.21 6.58
C ALA A 259 19.74 10.08 5.67
N VAL A 260 19.52 10.05 4.35
CA VAL A 260 20.35 10.77 3.38
C VAL A 260 20.00 12.27 3.32
N GLU A 261 18.72 12.60 3.37
CA GLU A 261 18.24 13.98 3.17
C GLU A 261 18.10 14.73 4.51
N ASN A 262 17.73 14.04 5.59
CA ASN A 262 17.48 14.67 6.90
C ASN A 262 18.51 14.28 7.98
N ASN A 263 19.56 13.52 7.65
CA ASN A 263 20.58 13.02 8.60
C ASN A 263 19.98 12.29 9.82
N LYS A 264 18.81 11.67 9.66
CA LYS A 264 18.20 10.90 10.75
C LYS A 264 18.75 9.49 10.79
N TYR A 265 18.86 8.93 12.00
CA TYR A 265 19.25 7.53 12.15
C TYR A 265 18.18 6.61 11.53
N PRO A 266 18.59 5.63 10.70
CA PRO A 266 17.65 4.70 10.06
C PRO A 266 17.19 3.64 11.05
N VAL A 267 15.90 3.32 11.01
CA VAL A 267 15.30 2.29 11.86
C VAL A 267 15.36 0.94 11.14
N LYS A 268 15.81 -0.11 11.82
CA LYS A 268 15.75 -1.48 11.28
C LYS A 268 14.35 -2.07 11.44
N ILE A 269 13.79 -2.66 10.39
CA ILE A 269 12.37 -3.03 10.34
C ILE A 269 12.23 -4.54 10.19
N SER A 270 11.24 -5.12 10.86
CA SER A 270 10.82 -6.52 10.68
C SER A 270 9.31 -6.61 10.68
N THR A 271 8.75 -7.31 9.69
CA THR A 271 7.30 -7.35 9.45
C THR A 271 6.75 -8.76 9.67
N TYR A 272 5.60 -8.82 10.33
CA TYR A 272 4.93 -10.06 10.69
C TYR A 272 3.42 -9.97 10.43
N CYS A 273 2.78 -11.11 10.26
CA CYS A 273 1.34 -11.24 10.36
C CYS A 273 0.96 -12.08 11.59
N ALA A 274 -0.09 -11.65 12.28
CA ALA A 274 -0.65 -12.35 13.43
C ALA A 274 -1.67 -13.41 12.97
N VAL A 275 -1.54 -14.63 13.48
CA VAL A 275 -2.47 -15.74 13.26
C VAL A 275 -2.96 -16.29 14.59
N PRO A 276 -4.27 -16.61 14.71
CA PRO A 276 -4.91 -16.82 16.02
C PRO A 276 -4.52 -18.11 16.72
N SER A 277 -4.00 -19.10 15.99
CA SER A 277 -3.66 -20.40 16.58
C SER A 277 -2.57 -21.14 15.80
N LEU A 278 -1.89 -22.06 16.48
CA LEU A 278 -0.92 -22.95 15.85
C LEU A 278 -1.57 -23.86 14.80
N PHE A 279 -2.85 -24.24 15.00
CA PHE A 279 -3.61 -24.99 14.01
C PHE A 279 -3.83 -24.17 12.74
N ALA A 280 -4.10 -22.87 12.87
CA ALA A 280 -4.19 -21.97 11.72
C ALA A 280 -2.84 -21.85 10.98
N VAL A 281 -1.71 -21.80 11.71
CA VAL A 281 -0.37 -21.84 11.10
C VAL A 281 -0.19 -23.09 10.24
N ILE A 282 -0.51 -24.27 10.79
CA ILE A 282 -0.40 -25.56 10.08
C ILE A 282 -1.33 -25.61 8.88
N GLY A 283 -2.48 -24.94 8.93
CA GLY A 283 -3.38 -24.82 7.78
C GLY A 283 -2.88 -23.87 6.69
N VAL A 284 -2.34 -22.70 7.06
CA VAL A 284 -2.01 -21.62 6.12
C VAL A 284 -0.64 -21.80 5.48
N VAL A 285 0.40 -22.09 6.27
CA VAL A 285 1.80 -22.09 5.79
C VAL A 285 2.03 -23.13 4.69
N PRO A 286 1.63 -24.41 4.82
CA PRO A 286 1.84 -25.40 3.76
C PRO A 286 1.12 -25.03 2.45
N ARG A 287 -0.07 -24.43 2.55
CA ARG A 287 -0.84 -23.98 1.39
C ARG A 287 -0.14 -22.83 0.67
N LEU A 288 0.34 -21.84 1.44
CA LEU A 288 1.11 -20.73 0.87
C LEU A 288 2.38 -21.23 0.19
N MET A 289 3.11 -22.16 0.81
CA MET A 289 4.29 -22.79 0.21
C MET A 289 3.96 -23.56 -1.07
N ALA A 290 2.84 -24.29 -1.10
CA ALA A 290 2.38 -24.99 -2.29
C ALA A 290 2.02 -24.01 -3.42
N VAL A 291 1.29 -22.93 -3.11
CA VAL A 291 0.97 -21.85 -4.05
C VAL A 291 2.25 -21.24 -4.63
N ILE A 292 3.21 -20.86 -3.77
CA ILE A 292 4.47 -20.26 -4.19
C ILE A 292 5.26 -21.22 -5.09
N GLY A 293 5.36 -22.50 -4.72
CA GLY A 293 6.06 -23.51 -5.50
C GLY A 293 5.42 -23.77 -6.87
N LEU A 294 4.09 -23.91 -6.90
CA LEU A 294 3.33 -24.11 -8.13
C LEU A 294 3.32 -22.87 -9.03
N ALA A 295 3.35 -21.67 -8.45
CA ALA A 295 3.41 -20.43 -9.21
C ALA A 295 4.73 -20.27 -10.00
N GLN A 296 5.77 -21.06 -9.70
CA GLN A 296 7.06 -20.99 -10.39
C GLN A 296 7.05 -21.58 -11.80
N PHE A 297 6.02 -22.31 -12.22
CA PHE A 297 5.93 -22.85 -13.59
C PHE A 297 4.68 -22.33 -14.27
N ASP A 298 4.76 -21.97 -15.56
CA ASP A 298 3.70 -21.19 -16.21
C ASP A 298 2.36 -21.94 -16.27
N ARG A 299 2.37 -23.26 -16.54
CA ARG A 299 1.16 -24.09 -16.59
C ARG A 299 0.49 -24.22 -15.22
N THR A 300 1.28 -24.51 -14.18
CA THR A 300 0.76 -24.66 -12.81
C THR A 300 0.39 -23.31 -12.22
N ARG A 301 1.08 -22.22 -12.55
CA ARG A 301 0.71 -20.85 -12.18
C ARG A 301 -0.68 -20.52 -12.73
N LYS A 302 -0.93 -20.78 -14.01
CA LYS A 302 -2.26 -20.59 -14.60
C LYS A 302 -3.33 -21.41 -13.87
N PHE A 303 -3.05 -22.67 -13.56
CA PHE A 303 -3.97 -23.53 -12.82
C PHE A 303 -4.26 -23.00 -11.40
N VAL A 304 -3.24 -22.51 -10.69
CA VAL A 304 -3.38 -21.90 -9.36
C VAL A 304 -4.28 -20.67 -9.43
N LEU A 305 -3.98 -19.75 -10.35
CA LEU A 305 -4.75 -18.51 -10.56
C LEU A 305 -6.22 -18.80 -10.95
N ASP A 306 -6.47 -19.83 -11.76
CA ASP A 306 -7.82 -20.19 -12.19
C ASP A 306 -8.66 -20.84 -11.05
N ASN A 307 -8.03 -21.33 -9.98
CA ASN A 307 -8.64 -22.10 -8.88
C ASN A 307 -8.27 -21.60 -7.45
N PRO A 308 -8.52 -20.32 -7.12
CA PRO A 308 -8.08 -19.72 -5.84
C PRO A 308 -8.64 -20.43 -4.60
N GLU A 309 -9.91 -20.83 -4.63
CA GLU A 309 -10.60 -21.43 -3.48
C GLU A 309 -9.99 -22.77 -3.07
N LEU A 310 -9.57 -23.58 -4.06
CA LEU A 310 -8.92 -24.87 -3.84
C LEU A 310 -7.60 -24.72 -3.07
N PHE A 311 -6.80 -23.72 -3.45
CA PHE A 311 -5.47 -23.51 -2.88
C PHE A 311 -5.50 -22.76 -1.55
N THR A 312 -6.59 -22.07 -1.25
CA THR A 312 -6.68 -21.16 -0.10
C THR A 312 -7.72 -21.60 0.93
N ALA A 313 -8.41 -22.72 0.68
CA ALA A 313 -9.51 -23.22 1.50
C ALA A 313 -10.61 -22.17 1.73
N GLY A 314 -10.97 -21.44 0.68
CA GLY A 314 -12.00 -20.40 0.71
C GLY A 314 -11.58 -19.04 1.29
N LEU A 315 -10.32 -18.88 1.73
CA LEU A 315 -9.79 -17.58 2.15
C LEU A 315 -9.78 -16.55 0.99
N LEU A 316 -9.74 -17.03 -0.25
CA LEU A 316 -9.83 -16.21 -1.45
C LEU A 316 -10.92 -16.76 -2.37
N SER A 317 -11.82 -15.89 -2.81
CA SER A 317 -12.92 -16.24 -3.70
C SER A 317 -12.97 -15.32 -4.92
N LYS A 318 -13.58 -15.81 -6.01
CA LYS A 318 -13.79 -14.99 -7.22
C LYS A 318 -14.75 -13.83 -6.97
N GLU A 319 -15.76 -14.07 -6.14
CA GLU A 319 -16.78 -13.07 -5.77
C GLU A 319 -16.24 -12.02 -4.79
N GLY A 320 -15.21 -12.35 -4.01
CA GLY A 320 -14.73 -11.54 -2.90
C GLY A 320 -15.66 -11.59 -1.68
N PRO A 321 -15.40 -10.78 -0.66
CA PRO A 321 -16.24 -10.76 0.54
C PRO A 321 -17.56 -10.06 0.31
N THR A 322 -18.56 -10.48 1.09
CA THR A 322 -19.84 -9.76 1.16
C THR A 322 -19.66 -8.41 1.84
N ARG A 323 -20.57 -7.48 1.58
CA ARG A 323 -20.59 -6.18 2.25
C ARG A 323 -20.68 -6.29 3.78
N GLN A 324 -21.36 -7.32 4.29
CA GLN A 324 -21.48 -7.59 5.72
C GLN A 324 -20.16 -8.07 6.32
N GLN A 325 -19.43 -8.94 5.62
CA GLN A 325 -18.08 -9.37 6.04
C GLN A 325 -17.12 -8.17 6.08
N VAL A 326 -17.18 -7.31 5.06
CA VAL A 326 -16.38 -6.08 5.02
C VAL A 326 -16.74 -5.13 6.16
N ALA A 327 -18.03 -4.85 6.38
CA ALA A 327 -18.49 -3.91 7.40
C ALA A 327 -18.21 -4.36 8.85
N THR A 328 -18.10 -5.68 9.09
CA THR A 328 -17.90 -6.23 10.44
C THR A 328 -16.45 -6.61 10.74
N SER A 329 -15.56 -6.52 9.74
CA SER A 329 -14.15 -6.83 9.92
C SER A 329 -13.33 -5.57 10.15
N THR A 330 -12.28 -5.70 10.96
CA THR A 330 -11.34 -4.61 11.24
C THR A 330 -9.92 -5.11 11.08
N ILE A 331 -8.97 -4.20 11.09
CA ILE A 331 -7.56 -4.53 11.11
C ILE A 331 -6.85 -3.71 12.16
N THR A 332 -5.80 -4.31 12.71
CA THR A 332 -4.87 -3.64 13.60
C THR A 332 -3.46 -3.85 13.08
N TYR A 333 -2.70 -2.77 12.97
CA TYR A 333 -1.25 -2.77 12.80
C TYR A 333 -0.60 -2.41 14.12
N TYR A 334 0.23 -3.28 14.66
CA TYR A 334 1.08 -2.96 15.79
C TYR A 334 2.47 -2.56 15.33
N VAL A 335 3.09 -1.61 16.01
CA VAL A 335 4.42 -1.08 15.70
C VAL A 335 5.23 -1.08 17.00
N TYR A 336 5.98 -2.15 17.25
CA TYR A 336 6.75 -2.31 18.49
C TYR A 336 8.13 -1.68 18.34
N GLY A 337 8.35 -0.51 18.94
CA GLY A 337 9.60 0.22 18.87
C GLY A 337 10.54 -0.14 20.03
N THR A 338 11.82 -0.34 19.71
CA THR A 338 12.89 -0.43 20.72
C THR A 338 14.04 0.50 20.33
N GLY A 339 14.57 1.22 21.31
CA GLY A 339 15.56 2.26 21.10
C GLY A 339 16.36 2.61 22.35
N TRP A 340 17.09 3.70 22.27
CA TRP A 340 17.88 4.25 23.36
C TRP A 340 17.17 5.48 23.95
N ALA A 341 17.42 5.76 25.22
CA ALA A 341 16.88 6.95 25.87
C ALA A 341 17.63 8.23 25.44
N GLU A 342 18.82 8.05 24.88
CA GLU A 342 19.63 9.12 24.33
C GLU A 342 19.11 9.58 22.95
N ASP A 343 19.11 10.90 22.74
CA ASP A 343 18.79 11.52 21.45
C ASP A 343 19.87 11.27 20.39
N GLU A 344 21.08 10.91 20.82
CA GLU A 344 22.15 10.46 19.94
C GLU A 344 22.14 8.93 19.77
N PRO A 345 22.23 8.40 18.54
CA PRO A 345 22.24 6.96 18.30
C PRO A 345 23.45 6.27 18.98
N GLN A 346 23.20 5.13 19.63
CA GLN A 346 24.23 4.34 20.31
C GLN A 346 24.36 2.94 19.68
N PRO A 347 24.77 2.81 18.40
CA PRO A 347 24.63 1.58 17.61
C PRO A 347 25.29 0.33 18.22
N SER A 348 26.34 0.52 19.03
CA SER A 348 27.06 -0.56 19.73
C SER A 348 26.39 -1.01 21.04
N LYS A 349 25.57 -0.15 21.68
CA LYS A 349 24.88 -0.47 22.94
C LYS A 349 23.54 -1.14 22.66
N GLN A 350 23.17 -2.11 23.49
CA GLN A 350 21.87 -2.76 23.38
C GLN A 350 20.75 -1.76 23.74
N PRO A 351 19.80 -1.47 22.83
CA PRO A 351 18.66 -0.61 23.15
C PRO A 351 17.69 -1.34 24.07
N THR A 352 17.14 -0.62 25.05
CA THR A 352 16.25 -1.17 26.10
C THR A 352 14.95 -0.41 26.26
N LEU A 353 14.91 0.86 25.84
CA LEU A 353 13.71 1.68 25.91
C LEU A 353 12.69 1.19 24.88
N LYS A 354 11.43 1.09 25.29
CA LYS A 354 10.33 0.64 24.44
C LYS A 354 9.23 1.67 24.40
N LEU A 355 8.66 1.85 23.22
CA LEU A 355 7.41 2.54 23.00
C LEU A 355 6.69 1.78 21.89
N ASN A 356 5.44 1.42 22.11
CA ASN A 356 4.65 0.72 21.10
C ASN A 356 3.62 1.66 20.51
N GLY A 357 3.41 1.52 19.21
CA GLY A 357 2.34 2.16 18.46
C GLY A 357 1.32 1.13 18.00
N ARG A 358 0.09 1.58 17.78
CA ARG A 358 -0.99 0.81 17.18
C ARG A 358 -1.77 1.68 16.21
N VAL A 359 -1.96 1.18 14.99
CA VAL A 359 -2.88 1.73 13.99
C VAL A 359 -4.11 0.81 13.91
N ASP A 360 -5.29 1.35 14.17
CA ASP A 360 -6.55 0.64 13.93
C ASP A 360 -7.24 1.19 12.68
N GLY A 361 -7.94 0.33 11.96
CA GLY A 361 -8.74 0.72 10.79
C GLY A 361 -9.92 -0.22 10.54
N PRO A 362 -10.79 0.14 9.58
CA PRO A 362 -11.83 -0.75 9.05
C PRO A 362 -11.19 -1.91 8.27
N ASP A 363 -11.92 -2.63 7.42
CA ASP A 363 -11.36 -3.78 6.74
C ASP A 363 -10.06 -3.47 5.95
N LEU A 364 -9.11 -4.41 5.98
CA LEU A 364 -7.78 -4.29 5.36
C LEU A 364 -7.84 -3.92 3.88
N ALA A 365 -8.65 -4.61 3.09
CA ALA A 365 -8.44 -4.67 1.65
C ALA A 365 -9.23 -3.63 0.86
N TYR A 366 -10.36 -3.14 1.39
CA TYR A 366 -11.28 -2.33 0.59
C TYR A 366 -11.56 -0.96 1.20
N VAL A 367 -12.21 -0.88 2.36
CA VAL A 367 -12.58 0.41 2.98
C VAL A 367 -11.34 1.13 3.48
N ALA A 368 -10.46 0.46 4.24
CA ALA A 368 -9.27 1.12 4.75
C ALA A 368 -8.30 1.46 3.61
N THR A 369 -8.16 0.57 2.61
CA THR A 369 -7.36 0.82 1.41
C THR A 369 -7.90 2.00 0.59
N ALA A 370 -9.22 2.13 0.44
CA ALA A 370 -9.83 3.29 -0.20
C ALA A 370 -9.55 4.59 0.57
N GLY A 371 -9.65 4.56 1.90
CA GLY A 371 -9.31 5.70 2.75
C GLY A 371 -7.84 6.12 2.63
N CYS A 372 -6.92 5.15 2.62
CA CYS A 372 -5.49 5.37 2.38
C CYS A 372 -5.22 6.03 1.02
N LEU A 373 -5.79 5.47 -0.05
CA LEU A 373 -5.62 5.97 -1.43
C LEU A 373 -6.10 7.41 -1.58
N LEU A 374 -7.32 7.70 -1.09
CA LEU A 374 -7.89 9.03 -1.17
C LEU A 374 -7.11 10.02 -0.33
N SER A 375 -6.66 9.60 0.87
CA SER A 375 -5.81 10.44 1.73
C SER A 375 -4.49 10.78 1.04
N ALA A 376 -3.85 9.81 0.36
CA ALA A 376 -2.63 10.05 -0.41
C ALA A 376 -2.86 11.00 -1.59
N ALA A 377 -3.90 10.76 -2.40
CA ALA A 377 -4.21 11.59 -3.56
C ALA A 377 -4.55 13.03 -3.18
N VAL A 378 -5.37 13.23 -2.14
CA VAL A 378 -5.74 14.56 -1.65
C VAL A 378 -4.54 15.25 -1.00
N THR A 379 -3.65 14.51 -0.33
CA THR A 379 -2.40 15.09 0.20
C THR A 379 -1.52 15.68 -0.91
N ILE A 380 -1.43 15.03 -2.08
CA ILE A 380 -0.72 15.59 -3.24
C ILE A 380 -1.39 16.89 -3.74
N LEU A 381 -2.72 16.97 -3.69
CA LEU A 381 -3.47 18.14 -4.14
C LEU A 381 -3.37 19.33 -3.16
N GLU A 382 -3.47 19.07 -1.86
CA GLU A 382 -3.69 20.09 -0.83
C GLU A 382 -2.47 20.43 0.02
N ASP A 383 -1.46 19.54 0.09
CA ASP A 383 -0.29 19.68 0.96
C ASP A 383 1.03 19.69 0.17
N LYS A 384 0.98 20.09 -1.12
CA LYS A 384 2.16 20.09 -2.00
C LYS A 384 3.33 20.90 -1.44
N ASP A 385 3.05 21.93 -0.65
CA ASP A 385 4.03 22.77 0.05
C ASP A 385 4.70 22.09 1.26
N MET A 386 4.07 21.06 1.83
CA MET A 386 4.59 20.24 2.94
C MET A 386 5.29 18.95 2.46
N MET A 387 5.10 18.60 1.18
CA MET A 387 5.78 17.47 0.52
C MET A 387 7.22 17.82 0.12
N PRO A 388 8.05 16.83 -0.28
CA PRO A 388 9.35 17.12 -0.89
C PRO A 388 9.22 18.19 -1.99
N ARG A 389 10.07 19.23 -1.94
CA ARG A 389 9.94 20.42 -2.80
C ARG A 389 9.95 20.09 -4.28
N THR A 390 10.64 19.03 -4.65
CA THR A 390 10.69 18.51 -6.01
C THR A 390 9.72 17.35 -6.16
N GLY A 391 9.17 17.16 -7.37
CA GLY A 391 8.52 15.90 -7.72
C GLY A 391 9.45 14.70 -7.56
N GLY A 392 8.97 13.51 -7.85
CA GLY A 392 9.76 12.29 -7.78
C GLY A 392 8.92 11.06 -7.53
N ALA A 393 9.57 9.90 -7.65
CA ALA A 393 9.03 8.64 -7.16
C ALA A 393 9.44 8.42 -5.70
N TYR A 394 8.49 8.25 -4.78
CA TYR A 394 8.75 8.18 -3.34
C TYR A 394 7.85 7.16 -2.64
N SER A 395 8.30 6.65 -1.49
CA SER A 395 7.45 5.92 -0.57
C SER A 395 6.46 6.87 0.13
N PRO A 396 5.27 6.39 0.56
CA PRO A 396 4.29 7.20 1.29
C PRO A 396 4.85 7.79 2.59
N GLY A 397 5.64 7.00 3.34
CA GLY A 397 6.22 7.42 4.62
C GLY A 397 7.23 8.55 4.48
N TRP A 398 7.92 8.65 3.34
CA TRP A 398 8.79 9.79 3.04
C TRP A 398 7.98 11.00 2.54
N ALA A 399 7.13 10.77 1.54
CA ALA A 399 6.41 11.83 0.84
C ALA A 399 5.41 12.56 1.74
N PHE A 400 4.77 11.85 2.67
CA PHE A 400 3.65 12.36 3.46
C PHE A 400 3.98 12.57 4.94
N ASN A 401 5.20 12.31 5.39
CA ASN A 401 5.55 12.36 6.82
C ASN A 401 5.18 13.69 7.50
N ASN A 402 5.38 14.79 6.79
CA ASN A 402 5.25 16.15 7.32
C ASN A 402 3.96 16.84 6.88
N THR A 403 3.02 16.07 6.32
CA THR A 403 1.74 16.59 5.82
C THR A 403 0.61 16.30 6.80
N ARG A 404 -0.61 16.71 6.46
CA ARG A 404 -1.84 16.43 7.22
C ARG A 404 -2.43 15.04 6.95
N ILE A 405 -1.62 14.10 6.45
CA ILE A 405 -2.09 12.76 6.05
C ILE A 405 -2.80 12.02 7.21
N TRP A 406 -2.32 12.15 8.45
CA TRP A 406 -2.95 11.52 9.61
C TRP A 406 -4.35 12.05 9.89
N GLU A 407 -4.57 13.36 9.81
CA GLU A 407 -5.90 13.96 9.95
C GLU A 407 -6.88 13.47 8.87
N ARG A 408 -6.36 13.17 7.66
CA ARG A 408 -7.16 12.60 6.56
C ARG A 408 -7.48 11.12 6.80
N LEU A 409 -6.51 10.35 7.28
CA LEU A 409 -6.66 8.93 7.61
C LEU A 409 -7.70 8.75 8.74
N GLU A 410 -7.69 9.61 9.75
CA GLU A 410 -8.65 9.56 10.87
C GLU A 410 -10.11 9.72 10.41
N LYS A 411 -10.36 10.54 9.38
CA LYS A 411 -11.71 10.70 8.79
C LYS A 411 -12.23 9.44 8.12
N PHE A 412 -11.35 8.49 7.79
CA PHE A 412 -11.68 7.17 7.28
C PHE A 412 -11.61 6.08 8.35
N GLY A 413 -11.53 6.46 9.63
CA GLY A 413 -11.46 5.53 10.76
C GLY A 413 -10.08 4.89 10.96
N ILE A 414 -9.03 5.43 10.33
CA ILE A 414 -7.66 4.94 10.47
C ILE A 414 -6.95 5.80 11.51
N THR A 415 -6.68 5.25 12.69
CA THR A 415 -6.22 6.02 13.86
C THR A 415 -4.93 5.43 14.41
N PHE A 416 -3.97 6.27 14.79
CA PHE A 416 -2.73 5.86 15.46
C PHE A 416 -2.76 6.25 16.93
N ARG A 417 -2.22 5.39 17.80
CA ARG A 417 -1.94 5.72 19.21
C ARG A 417 -0.72 4.97 19.72
N THR A 418 -0.04 5.52 20.72
CA THR A 418 0.98 4.82 21.50
C THR A 418 0.42 4.16 22.76
N PHE A 419 1.11 3.14 23.26
CA PHE A 419 0.76 2.43 24.49
C PHE A 419 1.95 1.73 25.16
#